data_AF-A0A1G7RH61-F1
#
_entry.id   AF-A0A1G7RH61-F1
#
_cell.length_a   1.000
_cell.length_b   1.000
_cell.length_c   1.000
_cell.angle_alpha   90.00
_cell.angle_beta   90.00
_cell.angle_gamma   90.00
#
_symmetry.space_group_name_H-M   'P 1'
#
loop_
_entity.id
_entity.type
_entity.pdbx_description
1 polymer ?
#
loop_
_entity_poly.entity_id
_entity_poly.type
_entity_poly.pdbx_seq_one_letter_code
_entity_poly.pdbx_strand_id
1 'polypeptide(L)'
;MSTLIVQDRAIELDKDGYLLDLQDWSEDVAAALAEHEGLLLSDEHWEILMLLRAFHDEFQLSPANRPLIKYAALKLGPEKGNSLHLNRLFNGTPAKLAAKLAGLPKPTNCL
;
A
#
# COMPACT_ATOMS: atom_id res chain seq x y z
N MET A 1 7.59 16.34 7.08
CA MET A 1 7.73 16.35 5.62
C MET A 1 9.13 15.88 5.34
N SER A 2 9.22 14.72 4.71
CA SER A 2 10.47 14.10 4.30
C SER A 2 10.48 14.06 2.77
N THR A 3 11.65 14.09 2.16
CA THR A 3 11.77 14.01 0.69
C THR A 3 12.45 12.70 0.33
N LEU A 4 11.79 11.91 -0.50
CA LEU A 4 12.30 10.65 -1.03
C LEU A 4 12.81 10.90 -2.46
N ILE A 5 14.06 10.58 -2.74
CA ILE A 5 14.63 10.74 -4.08
C ILE A 5 14.49 9.42 -4.83
N VAL A 6 13.71 9.43 -5.91
CA VAL A 6 13.38 8.24 -6.71
C VAL A 6 13.55 8.57 -8.18
N GLN A 7 14.44 7.87 -8.88
CA GLN A 7 14.78 8.12 -10.29
C GLN A 7 14.99 9.61 -10.64
N ASP A 8 15.79 10.33 -9.84
CA ASP A 8 16.08 11.78 -10.00
C ASP A 8 14.88 12.71 -9.71
N ARG A 9 13.74 12.18 -9.25
CA ARG A 9 12.58 12.97 -8.79
C ARG A 9 12.57 13.09 -7.28
N ALA A 10 12.28 14.29 -6.80
CA ALA A 10 12.05 14.57 -5.39
C ALA A 10 10.57 14.35 -5.07
N ILE A 11 10.28 13.25 -4.37
CA ILE A 11 8.94 12.87 -3.96
C ILE A 11 8.71 13.41 -2.54
N GLU A 12 7.68 14.24 -2.39
CA GLU A 12 7.33 14.79 -1.09
C GLU A 12 6.48 13.80 -0.29
N LEU A 13 6.95 13.49 0.92
CA LEU A 13 6.27 12.63 1.86
C LEU A 13 5.84 13.41 3.10
N ASP A 14 4.69 13.04 3.66
CA ASP A 14 4.22 13.56 4.93
C ASP A 14 5.06 13.02 6.11
N LYS A 15 4.83 13.53 7.32
CA LYS A 15 5.51 13.11 8.57
C LYS A 15 5.34 11.61 8.86
N ASP A 16 4.22 11.02 8.45
CA ASP A 16 3.97 9.58 8.58
C ASP A 16 4.62 8.76 7.43
N GLY A 17 5.28 9.40 6.46
CA GLY A 17 5.92 8.78 5.30
C GLY A 17 4.97 8.45 4.14
N TYR A 18 3.79 9.05 4.10
CA TYR A 18 2.83 8.88 3.00
C TYR A 18 3.13 9.87 1.89
N LEU A 19 2.88 9.47 0.64
CA LEU A 19 2.91 10.36 -0.50
C LEU A 19 1.97 11.56 -0.31
N LEU A 20 2.49 12.77 -0.51
CA LEU A 20 1.68 14.00 -0.51
C LEU A 20 0.83 14.10 -1.78
N ASP A 21 1.40 13.70 -2.93
CA ASP A 21 0.68 13.61 -4.20
C ASP A 21 0.58 12.15 -4.65
N LEU A 22 -0.63 11.71 -5.01
CA LEU A 22 -0.89 10.33 -5.44
C LEU A 22 -0.34 10.06 -6.87
N GLN A 23 -0.15 11.11 -7.67
CA GLN A 23 0.36 11.03 -9.04
C GLN A 23 1.87 10.81 -9.08
N ASP A 24 2.58 11.18 -8.00
CA ASP A 24 3.99 10.89 -7.82
C ASP A 24 4.26 9.41 -7.55
N TRP A 25 3.21 8.62 -7.24
CA TRP A 25 3.36 7.20 -7.05
C TRP A 25 3.81 6.50 -8.34
N SER A 26 4.83 5.65 -8.19
CA SER A 26 5.28 4.70 -9.20
C SER A 26 5.81 3.45 -8.51
N GLU A 27 6.09 2.40 -9.28
CA GLU A 27 6.67 1.17 -8.74
C GLU A 27 8.01 1.45 -8.02
N ASP A 28 8.86 2.30 -8.58
CA ASP A 28 10.12 2.68 -7.94
C ASP A 28 9.89 3.39 -6.58
N VAL A 29 8.87 4.26 -6.51
CA VAL A 29 8.50 4.95 -5.27
C VAL A 29 7.95 3.97 -4.23
N ALA A 30 7.10 3.03 -4.64
CA ALA A 30 6.58 2.00 -3.74
C ALA A 30 7.71 1.15 -3.16
N ALA A 31 8.68 0.75 -3.98
CA ALA A 31 9.86 0.00 -3.55
C ALA A 31 10.69 0.81 -2.55
N ALA A 32 11.01 2.06 -2.87
CA ALA A 32 11.77 2.94 -1.98
C ALA A 32 11.03 3.21 -0.65
N LEU A 33 9.70 3.36 -0.68
CA LEU A 33 8.86 3.46 0.53
C LEU A 33 8.90 2.19 1.37
N ALA A 34 8.87 1.02 0.72
CA ALA A 34 8.91 -0.26 1.42
C ALA A 34 10.27 -0.48 2.08
N GLU A 35 11.36 -0.19 1.38
CA GLU A 35 12.71 -0.22 1.93
C GLU A 35 12.84 0.73 3.13
N HIS A 36 12.25 1.93 3.05
CA HIS A 36 12.22 2.88 4.16
C HIS A 36 11.44 2.37 5.38
N GLU A 37 10.42 1.53 5.18
CA GLU A 37 9.68 0.86 6.27
C GLU A 37 10.35 -0.46 6.72
N GLY A 38 11.45 -0.87 6.09
CA GLY A 38 12.12 -2.14 6.36
C GLY A 38 11.33 -3.36 5.85
N LEU A 39 10.58 -3.19 4.76
CA LEU A 39 9.77 -4.23 4.12
C LEU A 39 10.25 -4.46 2.68
N LEU A 40 10.40 -5.73 2.30
CA LEU A 40 10.75 -6.12 0.94
C LEU A 40 9.50 -6.43 0.12
N LEU A 41 9.30 -5.70 -0.98
CA LEU A 41 8.19 -5.94 -1.90
C LEU A 41 8.47 -7.15 -2.79
N SER A 42 8.01 -8.32 -2.35
CA SER A 42 7.83 -9.50 -3.22
C SER A 42 6.65 -9.34 -4.18
N ASP A 43 6.52 -10.23 -5.17
CA ASP A 43 5.39 -10.28 -6.12
C ASP A 43 4.02 -10.24 -5.45
N GLU A 44 3.87 -10.93 -4.31
CA GLU A 44 2.62 -10.96 -3.55
C GLU A 44 2.27 -9.57 -2.98
N HIS A 45 3.27 -8.77 -2.58
CA HIS A 45 3.02 -7.41 -2.17
C HIS A 45 2.56 -6.57 -3.35
N TRP A 46 3.24 -6.68 -4.49
CA TRP A 46 2.88 -5.98 -5.72
C TRP A 46 1.44 -6.25 -6.16
N GLU A 47 1.01 -7.51 -6.13
CA GLU A 47 -0.38 -7.89 -6.42
C GLU A 47 -1.35 -7.14 -5.50
N ILE A 48 -1.06 -7.07 -4.20
CA ILE A 48 -1.90 -6.35 -3.24
C ILE A 48 -1.88 -4.84 -3.50
N LEU A 49 -0.72 -4.23 -3.74
CA LEU A 49 -0.61 -2.78 -4.00
C LEU A 49 -1.39 -2.38 -5.25
N MET A 50 -1.23 -3.12 -6.33
CA MET A 50 -1.95 -2.89 -7.59
C MET A 50 -3.45 -3.06 -7.41
N LEU A 51 -3.86 -4.06 -6.60
CA LEU A 51 -5.25 -4.31 -6.26
C LEU A 51 -5.86 -3.19 -5.40
N LEU A 52 -5.11 -2.61 -4.45
CA LEU A 52 -5.54 -1.41 -3.72
C LEU A 52 -5.69 -0.21 -4.65
N ARG A 53 -4.76 -0.01 -5.58
CA ARG A 53 -4.85 1.10 -6.54
C ARG A 53 -6.05 0.94 -7.46
N ALA A 54 -6.31 -0.26 -7.95
CA ALA A 54 -7.52 -0.55 -8.73
C ALA A 54 -8.80 -0.31 -7.91
N PHE A 55 -8.80 -0.70 -6.64
CA PHE A 55 -9.91 -0.41 -5.73
C PHE A 55 -10.08 1.11 -5.52
N HIS A 56 -8.99 1.84 -5.31
CA HIS A 56 -9.07 3.29 -5.15
C HIS A 56 -9.48 3.99 -6.45
N ASP A 57 -9.06 3.50 -7.62
CA ASP A 57 -9.52 4.03 -8.90
C ASP A 57 -11.04 3.87 -9.05
N GLU A 58 -11.55 2.67 -8.76
CA GLU A 58 -12.97 2.30 -8.88
C GLU A 58 -13.87 2.96 -7.82
N PHE A 59 -13.40 3.06 -6.57
CA PHE A 59 -14.20 3.52 -5.44
C PHE A 59 -13.80 4.89 -4.90
N GLN A 60 -12.64 5.44 -5.29
CA GLN A 60 -12.04 6.67 -4.75
C GLN A 60 -11.87 6.61 -3.22
N LEU A 61 -11.57 5.42 -2.68
CA LEU A 61 -11.49 5.12 -1.25
C LEU A 61 -10.30 4.21 -0.94
N SER A 62 -9.64 4.43 0.21
CA SER A 62 -8.62 3.51 0.75
C SER A 62 -9.30 2.38 1.53
N PRO A 63 -9.12 1.10 1.15
CA PRO A 63 -9.77 -0.01 1.85
C PRO A 63 -9.16 -0.23 3.24
N ALA A 64 -10.02 -0.44 4.24
CA ALA A 64 -9.60 -0.92 5.56
C ALA A 64 -9.24 -2.42 5.52
N ASN A 65 -8.75 -2.98 6.65
CA ASN A 65 -8.32 -4.39 6.73
C ASN A 65 -9.39 -5.39 6.24
N ARG A 66 -10.65 -5.26 6.67
CA ARG A 66 -11.74 -6.18 6.26
C ARG A 66 -12.02 -6.12 4.75
N PRO A 67 -12.28 -4.94 4.16
CA PRO A 67 -12.42 -4.80 2.71
C PRO A 67 -11.21 -5.33 1.94
N LEU A 68 -9.99 -5.03 2.39
CA LEU A 68 -8.76 -5.49 1.77
C LEU A 68 -8.68 -7.02 1.72
N ILE A 69 -8.85 -7.70 2.87
CA ILE A 69 -8.82 -9.16 2.96
C ILE A 69 -9.87 -9.75 2.02
N LYS A 70 -11.11 -9.24 2.04
CA LYS A 70 -12.20 -9.73 1.20
C LYS A 70 -11.93 -9.50 -0.29
N TYR A 71 -11.40 -8.34 -0.67
CA TYR A 71 -11.13 -7.99 -2.06
C TYR A 71 -9.94 -8.79 -2.60
N ALA A 72 -8.88 -8.94 -1.81
CA ALA A 72 -7.77 -9.85 -2.11
C ALA A 72 -8.27 -11.29 -2.25
N ALA A 73 -9.18 -11.75 -1.39
CA ALA A 73 -9.72 -13.11 -1.48
C ALA A 73 -10.53 -13.33 -2.76
N LEU A 74 -11.23 -12.29 -3.20
CA LEU A 74 -12.08 -12.34 -4.39
C LEU A 74 -11.27 -12.27 -5.69
N LYS A 75 -10.16 -11.51 -5.71
CA LYS A 75 -9.33 -11.31 -6.91
C LYS A 75 -8.17 -12.30 -7.01
N LEU A 76 -7.49 -12.57 -5.89
CA LEU A 76 -6.29 -13.41 -5.81
C LEU A 76 -6.57 -14.81 -5.24
N GLY A 77 -7.79 -15.03 -4.71
CA GLY A 77 -8.20 -16.27 -4.09
C GLY A 77 -8.08 -16.27 -2.57
N PRO A 78 -8.81 -17.17 -1.89
CA PRO A 78 -8.90 -17.21 -0.43
C PRO A 78 -7.57 -17.53 0.26
N GLU A 79 -6.61 -18.11 -0.46
CA GLU A 79 -5.28 -18.42 0.08
C GLU A 79 -4.45 -17.16 0.29
N LYS A 80 -4.50 -16.21 -0.65
CA LYS A 80 -3.79 -14.92 -0.58
C LYS A 80 -4.60 -13.87 0.20
N GLY A 81 -5.91 -13.87 0.03
CA GLY A 81 -6.82 -12.96 0.71
C GLY A 81 -7.20 -13.37 2.13
N ASN A 82 -6.22 -13.72 2.96
CA ASN A 82 -6.48 -14.11 4.34
C ASN A 82 -5.74 -13.19 5.31
N SER A 83 -6.33 -12.99 6.49
CA SER A 83 -5.77 -12.10 7.51
C SER A 83 -4.34 -12.52 7.90
N LEU A 84 -4.09 -13.81 8.07
CA LEU A 84 -2.77 -14.32 8.48
C LEU A 84 -1.69 -14.01 7.42
N HIS A 85 -1.99 -14.22 6.14
CA HIS A 85 -1.09 -13.99 5.02
C HIS A 85 -0.78 -12.50 4.86
N LEU A 86 -1.81 -11.65 4.84
CA LEU A 86 -1.65 -10.20 4.77
C LEU A 86 -0.91 -9.64 5.99
N ASN A 87 -1.17 -10.15 7.20
CA ASN A 87 -0.41 -9.77 8.39
C ASN A 87 1.06 -10.20 8.30
N ARG A 88 1.37 -11.35 7.69
CA ARG A 88 2.77 -11.78 7.48
C ARG A 88 3.49 -10.92 6.45
N LEU A 89 2.83 -10.58 5.35
CA LEU A 89 3.38 -9.70 4.33
C LEU A 89 3.68 -8.31 4.90
N PHE A 90 2.70 -7.72 5.59
CA PHE A 90 2.76 -6.34 6.06
C PHE A 90 2.99 -6.21 7.57
N ASN A 91 3.80 -7.08 8.18
CA ASN A 91 4.21 -6.98 9.59
C ASN A 91 3.09 -6.63 10.60
N GLY A 92 1.90 -7.20 10.43
CA GLY A 92 0.76 -6.98 11.33
C GLY A 92 -0.15 -5.78 10.97
N THR A 93 0.20 -4.97 9.96
CA THR A 93 -0.55 -3.76 9.58
C THR A 93 -0.86 -3.66 8.07
N PRO A 94 -1.58 -4.64 7.49
CA PRO A 94 -1.77 -4.74 6.05
C PRO A 94 -2.45 -3.54 5.40
N ALA A 95 -3.58 -3.04 5.91
CA ALA A 95 -4.20 -1.87 5.29
C ALA A 95 -3.33 -0.61 5.39
N LYS A 96 -2.62 -0.42 6.51
CA LYS A 96 -1.79 0.78 6.72
C LYS A 96 -0.58 0.77 5.80
N LEU A 97 0.21 -0.31 5.82
CA LEU A 97 1.38 -0.43 4.97
C LEU A 97 0.99 -0.56 3.50
N ALA A 98 0.02 -1.41 3.14
CA ALA A 98 -0.39 -1.52 1.75
C ALA A 98 -0.91 -0.19 1.19
N ALA A 99 -1.71 0.58 1.93
CA ALA A 99 -2.15 1.90 1.48
C ALA A 99 -0.97 2.85 1.31
N LYS A 100 -0.06 2.92 2.28
CA LYS A 100 1.14 3.75 2.22
C LYS A 100 2.00 3.43 0.99
N LEU A 101 2.29 2.15 0.79
CA LEU A 101 3.13 1.66 -0.32
C LEU A 101 2.42 1.76 -1.67
N ALA A 102 1.09 1.68 -1.72
CA ALA A 102 0.27 1.92 -2.91
C ALA A 102 0.13 3.42 -3.24
N GLY A 103 0.73 4.29 -2.40
CA GLY A 103 0.63 5.73 -2.51
C GLY A 103 -0.78 6.24 -2.32
N LEU A 104 -1.55 5.60 -1.45
CA LEU A 104 -2.90 5.99 -1.08
C LEU A 104 -2.90 6.78 0.24
N PRO A 105 -3.86 7.68 0.44
CA PRO A 105 -3.96 8.41 1.69
C PRO A 105 -4.25 7.47 2.86
N LYS A 106 -3.81 7.87 4.05
CA LYS A 106 -4.00 7.13 5.30
C LYS A 106 -5.49 6.77 5.45
N PRO A 107 -5.85 5.48 5.61
CA PRO A 107 -7.24 5.08 5.74
C PRO A 107 -7.82 5.71 7.02
N THR A 108 -8.83 6.56 6.84
CA THR A 108 -9.45 7.32 7.96
C THR A 108 -10.23 6.42 8.93
N ASN A 109 -10.51 5.18 8.52
CA ASN A 109 -11.44 4.31 9.24
C ASN A 109 -10.72 3.15 9.97
N CYS A 110 -9.84 3.49 10.91
CA CYS A 110 -9.50 2.59 12.03
C CYS A 110 -10.61 2.68 13.08
N LEU A 111 -11.72 1.97 12.86
CA LEU A 111 -12.79 1.76 13.83
C LEU A 111 -12.83 0.29 14.24
#